data_AF-A0A1Y3MGH8-F1
#
_entry.id   AF-A0A1Y3MGH8-F1
#
_cell.length_a   1.000
_cell.length_b   1.000
_cell.length_c   1.000
_cell.angle_alpha   90.00
_cell.angle_beta   90.00
_cell.angle_gamma   90.00
#
_symmetry.space_group_name_H-M   'P 1'
#
loop_
_entity.id
_entity.type
_entity.pdbx_description
1 polymer ?
#
loop_
_entity_poly.entity_id
_entity_poly.type
_entity_poly.pdbx_seq_one_letter_code
_entity_poly.pdbx_strand_id
1 'polypeptide(L)'
;MGKIGIDQERFKGAVTKAENAVSRIEKVPSPNITKNNLSRFTSFHNLVEKAGTTLEAFKGVSSADTGKMKAVADKIVDEDAKMANVIKQNTARFE
;
A
#
# COMPACT_ATOMS: atom_id res chain seq x y z
N MET A 1 19.07 -22.93 12.82
CA MET A 1 18.85 -21.47 12.94
C MET A 1 17.50 -21.15 12.32
N GLY A 2 16.54 -20.68 13.10
CA GLY A 2 15.23 -20.26 12.58
C GLY A 2 15.38 -19.04 11.67
N LYS A 3 14.50 -18.88 10.67
CA LYS A 3 14.49 -17.68 9.81
C LYS A 3 14.45 -16.44 10.71
N ILE A 4 15.52 -15.62 10.69
CA ILE A 4 15.56 -14.33 11.39
C ILE A 4 14.77 -13.26 10.59
N GLY A 5 14.43 -13.56 9.33
CA GLY A 5 13.77 -12.66 8.39
C GLY A 5 12.27 -12.80 8.20
N ILE A 6 11.73 -11.88 7.41
CA ILE A 6 10.36 -11.95 6.89
C ILE A 6 10.25 -13.03 5.80
N ASP A 7 9.09 -13.66 5.70
CA ASP A 7 8.74 -14.41 4.50
C ASP A 7 8.32 -13.41 3.40
N GLN A 8 9.28 -13.07 2.54
CA GLN A 8 9.14 -12.01 1.53
C GLN A 8 7.94 -12.25 0.62
N GLU A 9 7.74 -13.48 0.16
CA GLU A 9 6.66 -13.83 -0.75
C GLU A 9 5.30 -13.67 -0.07
N ARG A 10 5.16 -14.22 1.15
CA ARG A 10 3.92 -14.10 1.92
C ARG A 10 3.62 -12.65 2.30
N PHE A 11 4.64 -11.88 2.68
CA PHE A 11 4.49 -10.48 3.04
C PHE A 11 4.08 -9.63 1.83
N LYS A 12 4.82 -9.73 0.71
CA LYS A 12 4.47 -9.01 -0.53
C LYS A 12 3.10 -9.42 -1.04
N GLY A 13 2.74 -10.70 -0.92
CA GLY A 13 1.40 -11.20 -1.25
C GLY A 13 0.30 -10.54 -0.42
N ALA A 14 0.50 -10.38 0.89
CA ALA A 14 -0.45 -9.69 1.75
C ALA A 14 -0.58 -8.19 1.41
N VAL A 15 0.55 -7.51 1.15
CA VAL A 15 0.58 -6.10 0.74
C VAL A 15 -0.15 -5.89 -0.60
N THR A 16 0.09 -6.75 -1.58
CA THR A 16 -0.60 -6.71 -2.89
C THR A 16 -2.10 -6.97 -2.75
N LYS A 17 -2.53 -7.87 -1.85
CA LYS A 17 -3.96 -8.08 -1.57
C LYS A 17 -4.62 -6.82 -1.00
N ALA A 18 -3.95 -6.13 -0.07
CA ALA A 18 -4.46 -4.88 0.49
C ALA A 18 -4.54 -3.77 -0.58
N GLU A 19 -3.50 -3.63 -1.40
CA GLU A 19 -3.46 -2.68 -2.52
C GLU A 19 -4.63 -2.93 -3.50
N ASN A 20 -4.87 -4.19 -3.85
CA ASN A 20 -5.97 -4.58 -4.74
C ASN A 20 -7.35 -4.33 -4.13
N ALA A 21 -7.51 -4.48 -2.82
CA ALA A 21 -8.77 -4.18 -2.14
C ALA A 21 -9.09 -2.68 -2.22
N VAL A 22 -8.09 -1.82 -2.05
CA VAL A 22 -8.24 -0.36 -2.13
C VAL A 22 -8.44 0.12 -3.56
N SER A 23 -7.68 -0.40 -4.52
CA SER A 23 -7.77 0.03 -5.93
C SER A 23 -9.12 -0.31 -6.56
N ARG A 24 -9.77 -1.38 -6.11
CA ARG A 24 -11.09 -1.83 -6.56
C ARG A 24 -12.26 -1.05 -5.99
N ILE A 25 -12.04 -0.15 -5.03
CA ILE A 25 -13.14 0.67 -4.50
C ILE A 25 -13.66 1.54 -5.65
N GLU A 26 -14.91 1.33 -6.04
CA GLU A 26 -15.52 2.06 -7.15
C GLU A 26 -15.55 3.56 -6.87
N LYS A 27 -15.36 4.36 -7.91
CA LYS A 27 -15.46 5.82 -7.79
C LYS A 27 -16.90 6.18 -7.42
N VAL A 28 -17.06 7.10 -6.49
CA VAL A 28 -18.39 7.62 -6.14
C VAL A 28 -19.00 8.26 -7.40
N PRO A 29 -20.17 7.79 -7.87
CA PRO A 29 -20.80 8.35 -9.05
C PRO A 29 -21.19 9.80 -8.77
N SER A 30 -20.64 10.74 -9.53
CA SER A 30 -20.99 12.15 -9.44
C SER A 30 -22.27 12.40 -10.26
N PRO A 31 -23.40 12.76 -9.62
CA PRO A 31 -24.62 13.08 -10.36
C PRO A 31 -24.40 14.36 -11.16
N ASN A 32 -24.63 14.29 -12.47
CA ASN A 32 -24.58 15.46 -13.34
C ASN A 32 -25.88 16.26 -13.20
N ILE A 33 -25.90 17.24 -12.30
CA ILE A 33 -27.08 18.08 -12.04
C ILE A 33 -26.98 19.34 -12.92
N THR A 34 -27.56 19.28 -14.11
CA THR A 34 -27.46 20.36 -15.12
C THR A 34 -28.46 21.51 -14.94
N LYS A 35 -29.51 21.33 -14.12
CA LYS A 35 -30.46 22.41 -13.76
C LYS A 35 -30.94 22.22 -12.32
N ASN A 36 -30.40 23.02 -11.40
CA ASN A 36 -30.99 23.14 -10.07
C ASN A 36 -30.64 24.48 -9.41
N ASN A 37 -31.66 25.28 -9.16
CA ASN A 37 -31.63 26.58 -8.51
C ASN A 37 -31.88 26.48 -6.98
N LEU A 38 -31.94 25.26 -6.42
CA LEU A 38 -32.04 25.01 -4.99
C LEU A 38 -30.66 24.63 -4.41
N SER A 39 -30.19 25.45 -3.48
CA SER A 39 -28.88 25.33 -2.81
C SER A 39 -28.58 23.93 -2.24
N ARG A 40 -29.61 23.19 -1.81
CA ARG A 40 -29.46 21.84 -1.24
C ARG A 40 -28.88 20.84 -2.24
N PHE A 41 -29.24 20.93 -3.52
CA PHE A 41 -28.72 20.01 -4.53
C PHE A 41 -27.30 20.37 -4.96
N THR A 42 -26.95 21.65 -4.98
CA THR A 42 -25.56 22.09 -5.16
C THR A 42 -24.68 21.58 -4.03
N SER A 43 -25.13 21.69 -2.77
CA SER A 43 -24.39 21.16 -1.62
C SER A 43 -24.22 19.64 -1.69
N PHE A 44 -25.25 18.91 -2.13
CA PHE A 44 -25.16 17.47 -2.34
C PHE A 44 -24.14 17.10 -3.42
N HIS A 45 -24.18 17.78 -4.57
CA HIS A 45 -23.21 17.58 -5.65
C HIS A 45 -21.77 17.82 -5.17
N ASN A 46 -21.52 18.93 -4.49
CA ASN A 46 -20.20 19.25 -3.93
C ASN A 46 -19.73 18.19 -2.92
N LEU A 47 -20.64 17.64 -2.11
CA LEU A 47 -20.31 16.58 -1.16
C LEU A 47 -19.92 15.28 -1.87
N VAL A 48 -20.63 14.92 -2.94
CA VAL A 48 -20.32 13.75 -3.76
C VAL A 48 -18.97 13.92 -4.47
N GLU A 49 -18.70 15.10 -5.05
CA GLU A 49 -17.40 15.40 -5.65
C GLU A 49 -16.26 15.34 -4.63
N LYS A 50 -16.46 15.90 -3.44
CA LYS A 50 -15.47 15.85 -2.35
C LYS A 50 -15.21 14.41 -1.89
N ALA A 51 -16.25 13.59 -1.80
CA ALA A 51 -16.09 12.17 -1.48
C ALA A 51 -15.29 11.43 -2.57
N GLY A 52 -15.60 11.68 -3.84
CA GLY A 52 -14.87 11.08 -4.97
C GLY A 52 -13.39 11.48 -5.01
N THR A 53 -13.08 12.76 -4.84
CA THR A 53 -11.69 13.25 -4.80
C THR A 53 -10.92 12.74 -3.59
N THR A 54 -11.56 12.67 -2.42
CA THR A 54 -10.96 12.09 -1.21
C THR A 54 -10.63 10.61 -1.40
N LEU A 55 -11.53 9.84 -2.04
CA LEU A 55 -11.30 8.44 -2.33
C LEU A 55 -10.11 8.24 -3.28
N GLU A 56 -10.02 9.04 -4.35
CA GLU A 56 -8.89 8.96 -5.29
C GLU A 56 -7.56 9.33 -4.60
N ALA A 57 -7.55 10.34 -3.74
CA ALA A 57 -6.37 10.68 -2.93
C ALA A 57 -5.97 9.52 -1.99
N PHE A 58 -6.94 8.89 -1.33
CA PHE A 58 -6.70 7.73 -0.47
C PHE A 58 -6.10 6.55 -1.25
N LYS A 59 -6.62 6.23 -2.44
CA LYS A 59 -6.05 5.19 -3.32
C LYS A 59 -4.60 5.50 -3.67
N GLY A 60 -4.30 6.76 -4.01
CA GLY A 60 -2.94 7.19 -4.33
C GLY A 60 -1.96 7.01 -3.17
N VAL A 61 -2.34 7.46 -1.97
CA VAL A 61 -1.53 7.27 -0.74
C VAL A 61 -1.34 5.79 -0.45
N SER A 62 -2.41 4.99 -0.53
CA SER A 62 -2.34 3.55 -0.26
C SER A 62 -1.40 2.84 -1.21
N SER A 63 -1.40 3.16 -2.52
CA SER A 63 -0.47 2.56 -3.49
C SER A 63 0.99 3.00 -3.24
N ALA A 64 1.22 4.26 -2.87
CA ALA A 64 2.55 4.72 -2.52
C ALA A 64 3.11 3.99 -1.28
N ASP A 65 2.28 3.78 -0.25
CA ASP A 65 2.70 3.11 0.97
C ASP A 65 2.88 1.60 0.79
N THR A 66 2.02 0.94 -0.01
CA THR A 66 2.23 -0.49 -0.37
C THR A 66 3.51 -0.67 -1.18
N GLY A 67 3.87 0.29 -2.03
CA GLY A 67 5.16 0.34 -2.71
C GLY A 67 6.34 0.39 -1.73
N LYS A 68 6.29 1.30 -0.73
CA LYS A 68 7.32 1.38 0.32
C LYS A 68 7.42 0.10 1.14
N MET A 69 6.29 -0.51 1.49
CA MET A 69 6.26 -1.78 2.23
C MET A 69 6.97 -2.89 1.45
N LYS A 70 6.72 -3.01 0.13
CA LYS A 70 7.42 -3.99 -0.72
C LYS A 70 8.94 -3.72 -0.75
N ALA A 71 9.36 -2.46 -0.81
CA ALA A 71 10.78 -2.09 -0.81
C ALA A 71 11.47 -2.38 0.55
N VAL A 72 10.78 -2.14 1.67
CA VAL A 72 11.28 -2.52 3.00
C VAL A 72 11.45 -4.03 3.09
N ALA A 73 10.53 -4.80 2.51
CA ALA A 73 10.65 -6.26 2.48
C ALA A 73 11.91 -6.72 1.74
N ASP A 74 12.23 -6.09 0.61
CA ASP A 74 13.46 -6.36 -0.14
C ASP A 74 14.70 -6.04 0.69
N LYS A 75 14.70 -4.89 1.36
CA LYS A 75 15.80 -4.48 2.22
C LYS A 75 16.07 -5.46 3.37
N ILE A 76 15.03 -5.99 4.01
CA ILE A 76 15.19 -6.97 5.11
C ILE A 76 15.87 -8.24 4.59
N VAL A 77 15.45 -8.75 3.42
CA VAL A 77 16.05 -9.95 2.82
C VAL A 77 17.54 -9.72 2.48
N ASP A 78 17.87 -8.54 1.95
CA ASP A 78 19.26 -8.18 1.67
C ASP A 78 20.12 -8.08 2.94
N GLU A 79 19.57 -7.51 4.02
CA GLU A 79 20.25 -7.40 5.31
C GLU A 79 20.45 -8.78 5.97
N ASP A 80 19.45 -9.66 5.90
CA ASP A 80 19.54 -11.04 6.38
C ASP A 80 20.60 -11.84 5.64
N ALA A 81 20.67 -11.69 4.30
CA ALA A 81 21.69 -12.35 3.49
C ALA A 81 23.10 -11.88 3.86
N LYS A 82 23.28 -10.58 4.12
CA LYS A 82 24.55 -10.01 4.58
C LYS A 82 24.95 -10.53 5.95
N MET A 83 24.03 -10.55 6.92
CA MET A 83 24.32 -11.09 8.26
C MET A 83 24.63 -12.58 8.23
N ALA A 84 23.89 -13.37 7.44
CA ALA A 84 24.18 -14.79 7.28
C ALA A 84 25.60 -15.03 6.75
N ASN A 85 26.08 -14.21 5.81
CA ASN A 85 27.44 -14.30 5.30
C ASN A 85 28.49 -13.95 6.37
N VAL A 86 28.27 -12.90 7.16
CA VAL A 86 29.15 -12.52 8.27
C VAL A 86 29.23 -13.62 9.33
N ILE A 87 28.11 -14.23 9.70
CA ILE A 87 28.08 -15.35 10.64
C ILE A 87 28.90 -16.51 10.10
N LYS A 88 28.71 -16.90 8.83
CA LYS A 88 29.51 -17.97 8.20
C LYS A 88 31.01 -17.69 8.23
N GLN A 89 31.42 -16.47 7.88
CA GLN A 89 32.84 -16.07 7.90
C GLN A 89 33.43 -16.10 9.31
N ASN A 90 32.67 -15.69 10.32
CA ASN A 90 33.13 -15.74 11.70
C ASN A 90 33.18 -17.17 12.23
N THR A 91 32.20 -18.02 11.93
CA THR A 91 32.24 -19.44 12.33
C THR A 91 33.45 -20.16 11.74
N ALA A 92 33.76 -19.93 10.45
CA ALA A 92 34.93 -20.51 9.79
C ALA A 92 36.29 -19.99 10.32
N ARG A 93 36.30 -18.91 11.12
CA ARG A 93 37.52 -18.40 11.79
C ARG A 93 37.78 -19.05 13.15
N PHE A 94 36.80 -19.77 13.69
CA PHE A 94 36.88 -20.43 15.00
C PHE A 94 36.85 -21.97 14.90
N GLU A 95 36.86 -22.51 13.68
CA GLU A 95 37.21 -23.90 13.35
C GLU A 95 38.67 -23.95 12.86
#